data_AF-A0A813DRP0-F1
#
_entry.id   AF-A0A813DRP0-F1
#
_cell.length_a   1.000
_cell.length_b   1.000
_cell.length_c   1.000
_cell.angle_alpha   90.00
_cell.angle_beta   90.00
_cell.angle_gamma   90.00
#
_symmetry.space_group_name_H-M   'P 1'
#
loop_
_entity.id
_entity.type
_entity.pdbx_description
1 polymer ?
#
loop_
_entity_poly.entity_id
_entity_poly.type
_entity_poly.pdbx_seq_one_letter_code
_entity_poly.pdbx_strand_id
1 'polypeptide(L)'
;MAYGAYDYHGKGYNEKTMAQQLASHAPDFKIVAHVVQNTLEAKDNIFIVQDSDTLDCVLVFEGTSTLAEFETSIKMFGTGYCGFKDVHSGYRDKLWWLMKYSMPKLRPKLAKCNKVTVTGHSLGGALADIFSACANSQRQNDPDYRQQMWHQGTPESMTEVYDPGTKTTPLIHILEEDPPADILGEELPLETQAHATTP
;
A
#
# COMPACT_ATOMS: atom_id res chain seq x y z
N MET A 1 -7.96 -5.33 9.45
CA MET A 1 -8.09 -6.65 8.80
C MET A 1 -7.38 -6.57 7.46
N ALA A 2 -6.18 -7.13 7.37
CA ALA A 2 -5.32 -7.14 6.17
C ALA A 2 -4.25 -8.22 6.32
N TYR A 3 -4.68 -9.42 6.70
CA TYR A 3 -3.84 -10.60 6.51
C TYR A 3 -4.09 -11.08 5.08
N GLY A 4 -3.08 -11.65 4.41
CA GLY A 4 -3.34 -12.82 3.59
C GLY A 4 -3.99 -13.83 4.52
N ALA A 5 -5.32 -13.92 4.48
CA ALA A 5 -6.05 -14.20 5.70
C ALA A 5 -6.21 -15.69 5.94
N TYR A 6 -5.24 -16.23 6.65
CA TYR A 6 -5.24 -17.60 7.12
C TYR A 6 -6.28 -17.78 8.23
N ASP A 7 -7.34 -18.53 7.95
CA ASP A 7 -8.34 -18.94 8.94
C ASP A 7 -7.89 -20.28 9.56
N TYR A 8 -7.48 -20.26 10.83
CA TYR A 8 -6.92 -21.42 11.52
C TYR A 8 -8.05 -22.34 12.03
N HIS A 9 -8.36 -23.39 11.26
CA HIS A 9 -9.35 -24.41 11.63
C HIS A 9 -8.72 -25.77 11.95
N GLY A 10 -7.65 -25.84 12.76
CA GLY A 10 -7.15 -27.07 13.41
C GLY A 10 -6.86 -28.32 12.54
N LYS A 11 -7.03 -28.27 11.21
CA LYS A 11 -6.99 -29.40 10.25
C LYS A 11 -6.50 -28.98 8.85
N GLY A 12 -5.80 -27.86 8.73
CA GLY A 12 -5.24 -27.36 7.45
C GLY A 12 -5.58 -25.89 7.18
N TYR A 13 -4.72 -25.21 6.43
CA TYR A 13 -4.92 -23.83 6.00
C TYR A 13 -5.87 -23.81 4.80
N ASN A 14 -7.11 -23.33 4.97
CA ASN A 14 -7.94 -22.92 3.85
C ASN A 14 -7.71 -21.42 3.64
N GLU A 15 -6.90 -21.08 2.64
CA GLU A 15 -6.62 -19.69 2.28
C GLU A 15 -7.90 -19.03 1.78
N LYS A 16 -8.40 -18.04 2.53
CA LYS A 16 -9.54 -17.22 2.10
C LYS A 16 -9.02 -15.96 1.43
N THR A 17 -9.59 -15.62 0.28
CA THR A 17 -9.27 -14.36 -0.39
C THR A 17 -9.81 -13.17 0.41
N MET A 18 -9.23 -11.99 0.21
CA MET A 18 -9.74 -10.74 0.81
C MET A 18 -11.25 -10.56 0.52
N ALA A 19 -11.70 -10.87 -0.68
CA ALA A 19 -13.12 -10.77 -1.02
C ALA A 19 -14.01 -11.74 -0.22
N GLN A 20 -13.56 -12.98 -0.01
CA GLN A 20 -14.27 -13.93 0.85
C GLN A 20 -14.33 -13.46 2.30
N GLN A 21 -13.30 -12.77 2.77
CA GLN A 21 -13.29 -12.18 4.11
C GLN A 21 -14.30 -11.02 4.23
N LEU A 22 -14.29 -10.10 3.27
CA LEU A 22 -15.22 -8.97 3.24
C LEU A 22 -16.65 -9.48 3.16
N ALA A 23 -16.95 -10.40 2.24
CA ALA A 23 -18.29 -10.97 2.11
C ALA A 23 -18.80 -11.63 3.41
N SER A 24 -17.92 -12.14 4.28
CA SER A 24 -18.32 -12.80 5.53
C SER A 24 -18.37 -11.88 6.76
N HIS A 25 -17.59 -10.80 6.80
CA HIS A 25 -17.44 -9.96 8.00
C HIS A 25 -17.81 -8.49 7.79
N ALA A 26 -17.92 -8.04 6.54
CA ALA A 26 -18.21 -6.67 6.16
C ALA A 26 -18.99 -6.66 4.83
N PRO A 27 -20.22 -7.22 4.79
CA PRO A 27 -20.97 -7.42 3.54
C PRO A 27 -21.33 -6.11 2.83
N ASP A 28 -21.31 -4.98 3.54
CA ASP A 28 -21.58 -3.65 2.97
C ASP A 28 -20.35 -3.04 2.29
N PHE A 29 -19.17 -3.67 2.42
CA PHE A 29 -17.93 -3.23 1.79
C PHE A 29 -17.66 -3.98 0.48
N LYS A 30 -17.26 -3.23 -0.54
CA LYS A 30 -16.89 -3.75 -1.87
C LYS A 30 -15.41 -3.49 -2.15
N ILE A 31 -14.72 -4.43 -2.80
CA ILE A 31 -13.36 -4.15 -3.31
C ILE A 31 -13.52 -3.32 -4.58
N VAL A 32 -13.06 -2.08 -4.59
CA VAL A 32 -13.22 -1.13 -5.71
C VAL A 32 -11.91 -0.88 -6.46
N ALA A 33 -10.79 -1.31 -5.88
CA ALA A 33 -9.49 -1.39 -6.53
C ALA A 33 -8.62 -2.48 -5.89
N HIS A 34 -7.81 -3.14 -6.71
CA HIS A 34 -6.76 -4.05 -6.30
C HIS A 34 -5.55 -3.80 -7.20
N VAL A 35 -4.42 -3.43 -6.61
CA VAL A 35 -3.16 -3.23 -7.31
C VAL A 35 -2.16 -4.24 -6.76
N VAL A 36 -1.58 -5.02 -7.66
CA VAL A 36 -0.44 -5.89 -7.37
C VAL A 36 0.81 -5.17 -7.85
N GLN A 37 1.81 -5.05 -7.00
CA GLN A 37 3.09 -4.50 -7.37
C GLN A 37 4.19 -5.51 -7.05
N ASN A 38 5.02 -5.81 -8.03
CA ASN A 38 6.29 -6.50 -7.80
C ASN A 38 7.27 -5.45 -7.25
N THR A 39 7.63 -5.53 -5.96
CA THR A 39 8.70 -4.70 -5.40
C THR A 39 9.79 -5.56 -4.79
N LEU A 40 11.03 -5.29 -5.20
CA LEU A 40 12.35 -5.69 -4.68
C LEU A 40 12.61 -7.17 -4.31
N GLU A 41 11.61 -7.97 -3.95
CA GLU A 41 11.69 -9.36 -3.48
C GLU A 41 10.30 -10.07 -3.41
N ALA A 42 9.17 -9.35 -3.50
CA ALA A 42 7.84 -9.94 -3.33
C ALA A 42 6.71 -9.23 -4.12
N LYS A 43 5.57 -9.93 -4.25
CA LYS A 43 4.30 -9.36 -4.69
C LYS A 43 3.62 -8.68 -3.52
N ASP A 44 3.36 -7.37 -3.64
CA ASP A 44 2.61 -6.60 -2.66
C ASP A 44 1.23 -6.28 -3.18
N ASN A 45 0.21 -6.54 -2.37
CA ASN A 45 -1.16 -6.20 -2.70
C ASN A 45 -1.58 -4.92 -1.98
N ILE A 46 -2.23 -4.03 -2.73
CA ILE A 46 -2.90 -2.84 -2.22
C ILE A 46 -4.36 -2.91 -2.62
N PHE A 47 -5.26 -2.77 -1.66
CA PHE A 47 -6.70 -2.76 -1.91
C PHE A 47 -7.29 -1.41 -1.56
N ILE A 48 -8.33 -1.01 -2.29
CA ILE A 48 -9.29 -0.02 -1.81
C ILE A 48 -10.61 -0.74 -1.67
N VAL A 49 -11.16 -0.73 -0.46
CA VAL A 49 -12.52 -1.18 -0.19
C VAL A 49 -13.39 0.03 0.09
N GLN A 50 -14.64 0.01 -0.34
CA GLN A 50 -15.60 1.10 -0.16
C GLN A 50 -16.86 0.59 0.54
N ASP A 51 -17.29 1.31 1.56
CA ASP A 51 -18.58 1.15 2.22
C ASP A 51 -19.71 1.62 1.29
N SER A 52 -20.70 0.77 1.07
CA SER A 52 -21.76 1.01 0.08
C SER A 52 -22.72 2.14 0.45
N ASP A 53 -22.85 2.47 1.74
CA ASP A 53 -23.81 3.44 2.24
C ASP A 53 -23.18 4.82 2.42
N THR A 54 -21.98 4.86 3.02
CA THR A 54 -21.28 6.09 3.37
C THR A 54 -20.31 6.56 2.29
N LEU A 55 -19.93 5.67 1.36
CA LEU A 55 -18.86 5.88 0.38
C LEU A 55 -17.48 6.12 1.02
N ASP A 56 -17.32 5.84 2.32
CA ASP A 56 -16.04 5.84 2.99
C ASP A 56 -15.20 4.68 2.45
N CYS A 57 -13.91 4.92 2.27
CA CYS A 57 -12.98 3.93 1.77
C CYS A 57 -11.97 3.52 2.85
N VAL A 58 -11.49 2.29 2.73
CA VAL A 58 -10.30 1.83 3.43
C VAL A 58 -9.23 1.46 2.40
N LEU A 59 -8.10 2.16 2.46
CA LEU A 59 -6.88 1.81 1.74
C LEU A 59 -6.12 0.78 2.58
N VAL A 60 -5.90 -0.40 2.01
CA VAL A 60 -5.32 -1.53 2.71
C VAL A 60 -3.96 -1.87 2.12
N PHE A 61 -2.92 -1.85 2.96
CA PHE A 61 -1.60 -2.39 2.64
C PHE A 61 -1.48 -3.80 3.20
N GLU A 62 -1.18 -4.77 2.34
CA GLU A 62 -0.88 -6.12 2.81
C GLU A 62 0.49 -6.16 3.51
N GLY A 63 0.60 -6.99 4.54
CA GLY A 63 1.90 -7.34 5.13
C GLY A 63 2.65 -8.39 4.30
N THR A 64 3.94 -8.57 4.55
CA THR A 64 4.73 -9.64 3.92
C THR A 64 4.34 -11.01 4.48
N SER A 65 4.31 -12.04 3.63
CA SER A 65 4.01 -13.42 4.00
C SER A 65 5.13 -14.14 4.77
N THR A 66 6.36 -13.62 4.72
CA THR A 66 7.52 -14.12 5.48
C THR A 66 8.07 -13.06 6.44
N LEU A 67 7.30 -12.76 7.50
CA LEU A 67 7.67 -11.81 8.57
C LEU A 67 9.09 -12.02 9.12
N ALA A 68 9.52 -13.28 9.24
CA ALA A 68 10.83 -13.63 9.77
C ALA A 68 12.02 -13.23 8.87
N GLU A 69 11.83 -13.15 7.55
CA GLU A 69 12.88 -12.71 6.61
C GLU A 69 12.92 -11.18 6.48
N PHE A 70 11.76 -10.55 6.63
CA PHE A 70 11.63 -9.11 6.59
C PHE A 70 12.23 -8.43 7.83
N GLU A 71 12.01 -8.96 9.04
CA GLU A 71 12.55 -8.40 10.29
C GLU A 71 14.09 -8.37 10.35
N THR A 72 14.76 -9.32 9.71
CA THR A 72 16.23 -9.38 9.70
C THR A 72 16.87 -8.45 8.65
N SER A 73 16.09 -8.01 7.65
CA SER A 73 16.55 -7.13 6.55
C SER A 73 16.17 -5.65 6.72
N ILE A 74 15.53 -5.32 7.84
CA ILE A 74 15.23 -3.96 8.31
C ILE A 74 16.56 -3.22 8.53
N LYS A 75 17.01 -2.45 7.53
CA LYS A 75 18.14 -1.51 7.66
C LYS A 75 17.82 -0.50 8.76
N MET A 76 18.43 -0.66 9.93
CA MET A 76 18.07 0.04 11.18
C MET A 76 18.38 1.54 11.22
N PHE A 77 18.76 2.19 10.11
CA PHE A 77 18.99 3.63 10.11
C PHE A 77 17.74 4.41 9.70
N GLY A 78 17.52 5.52 10.38
CA GLY A 78 16.49 6.49 10.04
C GLY A 78 16.88 7.31 8.82
N THR A 79 15.89 7.69 8.03
CA THR A 79 16.05 8.55 6.85
C THR A 79 14.90 9.56 6.76
N GLY A 80 14.98 10.46 5.79
CA GLY A 80 13.90 11.39 5.47
C GLY A 80 12.77 10.71 4.70
N TYR A 81 11.53 11.11 4.98
CA TYR A 81 10.39 10.87 4.10
C TYR A 81 9.34 11.96 4.32
N CYS A 82 8.87 12.59 3.26
CA CYS A 82 7.76 13.55 3.35
C CYS A 82 7.99 14.62 4.43
N GLY A 83 9.21 15.18 4.49
CA GLY A 83 9.65 16.16 5.48
C GLY A 83 9.78 15.68 6.93
N PHE A 84 9.50 14.40 7.22
CA PHE A 84 9.80 13.77 8.50
C PHE A 84 11.23 13.26 8.53
N LYS A 85 11.86 13.32 9.71
CA LYS A 85 13.20 12.77 9.97
C LYS A 85 13.06 11.41 10.65
N ASP A 86 14.13 10.64 10.61
CA ASP A 86 14.27 9.37 11.33
C ASP A 86 13.18 8.33 11.01
N VAL A 87 12.62 8.38 9.80
CA VAL A 87 11.70 7.36 9.30
C VAL A 87 12.49 6.10 8.96
N HIS A 88 12.02 4.94 9.39
CA HIS A 88 12.72 3.67 9.17
C HIS A 88 12.98 3.42 7.67
N SER A 89 14.24 3.34 7.25
CA SER A 89 14.63 3.30 5.82
C SER A 89 13.96 2.16 5.04
N GLY A 90 13.88 0.96 5.60
CA GLY A 90 13.22 -0.18 4.95
C GLY A 90 11.73 0.03 4.67
N TYR A 91 11.00 0.67 5.60
CA TYR A 91 9.57 0.94 5.41
C TYR A 91 9.35 2.11 4.46
N ARG A 92 10.22 3.12 4.57
CA ARG A 92 10.27 4.28 3.68
C ARG A 92 10.48 3.84 2.23
N ASP A 93 11.49 3.03 1.96
CA ASP A 93 11.86 2.60 0.61
C ASP A 93 10.74 1.76 0.00
N LYS A 94 10.19 0.82 0.79
CA LYS A 94 9.05 0.01 0.39
C LYS A 94 7.84 0.87 0.03
N LEU A 95 7.44 1.79 0.92
CA LEU A 95 6.30 2.67 0.67
C LEU A 95 6.56 3.55 -0.56
N TRP A 96 7.75 4.11 -0.70
CA TRP A 96 8.10 4.95 -1.83
C TRP A 96 7.93 4.21 -3.16
N TRP A 97 8.46 2.98 -3.27
CA TRP A 97 8.29 2.15 -4.46
C TRP A 97 6.84 1.80 -4.76
N LEU A 98 6.09 1.41 -3.72
CA LEU A 98 4.66 1.13 -3.86
C LEU A 98 3.92 2.36 -4.38
N MET A 99 4.14 3.53 -3.79
CA MET A 99 3.44 4.75 -4.18
C MET A 99 3.83 5.23 -5.58
N LYS A 100 5.11 5.15 -5.94
CA LYS A 100 5.60 5.51 -7.28
C LYS A 100 4.83 4.80 -8.40
N TYR A 101 4.57 3.51 -8.24
CA TYR A 101 3.93 2.70 -9.28
C TYR A 101 2.42 2.52 -9.13
N SER A 102 1.90 2.50 -7.90
CA SER A 102 0.46 2.27 -7.67
C SER A 102 -0.38 3.54 -7.67
N MET A 103 0.17 4.70 -7.26
CA MET A 103 -0.63 5.92 -7.13
C MET A 103 -1.30 6.39 -8.43
N PRO A 104 -0.71 6.25 -9.63
CA PRO A 104 -1.42 6.54 -10.88
C PRO A 104 -2.75 5.77 -11.01
N LYS A 105 -2.81 4.53 -10.51
CA LYS A 105 -4.02 3.69 -10.49
C LYS A 105 -4.92 3.97 -9.29
N LEU A 106 -4.34 4.31 -8.14
CA LEU A 106 -5.09 4.54 -6.90
C LEU A 106 -5.73 5.94 -6.83
N ARG A 107 -5.07 7.00 -7.33
CA ARG A 107 -5.57 8.39 -7.24
C ARG A 107 -7.01 8.56 -7.76
N PRO A 108 -7.40 8.04 -8.93
CA PRO A 108 -8.77 8.20 -9.43
C PRO A 108 -9.82 7.51 -8.54
N LYS A 109 -9.43 6.48 -7.80
CA LYS A 109 -10.30 5.74 -6.87
C LYS A 109 -10.39 6.47 -5.54
N LEU A 110 -9.26 6.90 -4.99
CA LEU A 110 -9.18 7.69 -3.76
C LEU A 110 -9.96 9.02 -3.87
N ALA A 111 -9.96 9.66 -5.03
CA ALA A 111 -10.72 10.89 -5.27
C ALA A 111 -12.25 10.70 -5.19
N LYS A 112 -12.75 9.46 -5.31
CA LYS A 112 -14.18 9.10 -5.24
C LYS A 112 -14.62 8.63 -3.85
N CYS A 113 -13.71 8.61 -2.89
CA CYS A 113 -14.01 8.23 -1.51
C CYS A 113 -14.54 9.43 -0.74
N ASN A 114 -15.53 9.25 0.14
CA ASN A 114 -15.99 10.30 1.05
C ASN A 114 -14.94 10.60 2.13
N LYS A 115 -14.37 9.55 2.71
CA LYS A 115 -13.20 9.58 3.60
C LYS A 115 -12.29 8.42 3.26
N VAL A 116 -11.02 8.51 3.64
CA VAL A 116 -10.06 7.41 3.48
C VAL A 116 -9.47 7.06 4.84
N THR A 117 -9.75 5.85 5.30
CA THR A 117 -9.02 5.20 6.40
C THR A 117 -7.90 4.36 5.80
N VAL A 118 -6.75 4.29 6.45
CA VAL A 118 -5.61 3.49 5.96
C VAL A 118 -5.29 2.44 7.01
N THR A 119 -5.09 1.20 6.59
CA THR A 119 -4.78 0.10 7.51
C THR A 119 -3.86 -0.93 6.86
N GLY A 120 -3.18 -1.69 7.70
CA GLY A 120 -2.49 -2.90 7.30
C GLY A 120 -2.10 -3.68 8.55
N HIS A 121 -1.63 -4.92 8.35
CA HIS A 121 -1.10 -5.75 9.43
C HIS A 121 0.42 -5.80 9.36
N SER A 122 1.10 -5.79 10.51
CA SER A 122 2.57 -5.83 10.62
C SER A 122 3.25 -4.78 9.73
N LEU A 123 4.05 -5.17 8.72
CA LEU A 123 4.61 -4.24 7.73
C LEU A 123 3.54 -3.33 7.13
N GLY A 124 2.38 -3.86 6.73
CA GLY A 124 1.29 -3.05 6.19
C GLY A 124 0.80 -1.97 7.17
N GLY A 125 0.89 -2.23 8.47
CA GLY A 125 0.58 -1.24 9.51
C GLY A 125 1.61 -0.11 9.54
N ALA A 126 2.91 -0.44 9.49
CA ALA A 126 3.96 0.57 9.40
C ALA A 126 3.86 1.41 8.12
N LEU A 127 3.54 0.80 6.99
CA LEU A 127 3.29 1.51 5.73
C LEU A 127 2.05 2.43 5.84
N ALA A 128 0.97 1.95 6.47
CA ALA A 128 -0.24 2.73 6.70
C ALA A 128 0.03 3.98 7.56
N ASP A 129 0.83 3.86 8.61
CA ASP A 129 1.20 4.98 9.49
C ASP A 129 2.02 6.04 8.73
N ILE A 130 3.08 5.62 8.03
CA ILE A 130 3.93 6.54 7.26
C ILE A 130 3.13 7.22 6.15
N PHE A 131 2.32 6.44 5.41
CA PHE A 131 1.45 6.98 4.36
C PHE A 131 0.48 8.01 4.93
N SER A 132 -0.18 7.70 6.05
CA SER A 132 -1.17 8.60 6.68
C SER A 132 -0.52 9.88 7.19
N ALA A 133 0.66 9.78 7.82
CA ALA A 133 1.42 10.94 8.26
C ALA A 133 1.79 11.85 7.08
N CYS A 134 2.25 11.25 5.97
CA CYS A 134 2.62 12.02 4.79
C CYS A 134 1.41 12.66 4.10
N ALA A 135 0.33 11.91 3.85
CA ALA A 135 -0.87 12.40 3.19
C ALA A 135 -1.52 13.57 3.95
N ASN A 136 -1.46 13.55 5.29
CA ASN A 136 -2.00 14.62 6.15
C ASN A 136 -1.03 15.77 6.41
N SER A 137 0.23 15.69 5.95
CA SER A 137 1.26 16.70 6.28
C SER A 137 1.10 18.03 5.53
N GLN A 138 0.38 18.04 4.41
CA GLN A 138 0.22 19.20 3.51
C GLN A 138 1.54 19.82 3.02
N ARG A 139 2.65 19.06 3.01
CA ARG A 139 3.96 19.54 2.57
C ARG A 139 4.07 19.55 1.04
N GLN A 140 3.33 20.43 0.38
CA GLN A 140 3.19 20.46 -1.09
C GLN A 140 4.51 20.60 -1.87
N ASN A 141 5.56 21.14 -1.24
CA ASN A 141 6.88 21.29 -1.85
C ASN A 141 7.75 20.04 -1.76
N ASP A 142 7.33 19.04 -0.98
CA ASP A 142 8.08 17.80 -0.79
C ASP A 142 7.77 16.80 -1.93
N PRO A 143 8.79 16.20 -2.57
CA PRO A 143 8.58 15.26 -3.66
C PRO A 143 7.83 13.98 -3.24
N ASP A 144 8.07 13.47 -2.02
CA ASP A 144 7.38 12.28 -1.52
C ASP A 144 5.90 12.57 -1.29
N TYR A 145 5.60 13.76 -0.72
CA TYR A 145 4.21 14.22 -0.59
C TYR A 145 3.50 14.25 -1.94
N ARG A 146 4.12 14.88 -2.95
CA ARG A 146 3.54 14.96 -4.30
C ARG A 146 3.33 13.59 -4.92
N GLN A 147 4.23 12.63 -4.65
CA GLN A 147 4.12 11.27 -5.16
C GLN A 147 2.88 10.52 -4.65
N GLN A 148 2.45 10.74 -3.40
CA GLN A 148 1.33 10.02 -2.81
C GLN A 148 0.06 10.84 -2.56
N MET A 149 0.08 12.15 -2.75
CA MET A 149 -1.13 12.96 -2.61
C MET A 149 -2.15 12.72 -3.73
N TRP A 150 -3.42 12.90 -3.42
CA TRP A 150 -4.52 12.97 -4.38
C TRP A 150 -5.39 14.19 -4.06
N HIS A 151 -6.10 14.69 -5.08
CA HIS A 151 -7.11 15.72 -4.86
C HIS A 151 -8.45 15.05 -4.56
N GLN A 152 -9.13 15.52 -3.52
CA GLN A 152 -10.47 15.07 -3.19
C GLN A 152 -11.43 15.48 -4.32
N GLY A 153 -12.16 14.49 -4.86
CA GLY A 153 -13.22 14.70 -5.82
C GLY A 153 -14.60 14.59 -5.17
N THR A 154 -15.64 14.47 -6.00
CA THR A 154 -16.98 14.14 -5.55
C THR A 154 -17.04 12.67 -5.15
N PRO A 155 -17.50 12.33 -3.94
CA PRO A 155 -17.68 10.93 -3.55
C PRO A 155 -18.68 10.23 -4.46
N GLU A 156 -18.34 9.02 -4.93
CA GLU A 156 -19.14 8.25 -5.86
C GLU A 156 -19.07 6.76 -5.52
N SER A 157 -20.20 6.06 -5.66
CA SER A 157 -20.22 4.59 -5.58
C SER A 157 -19.43 4.01 -6.75
N MET A 158 -18.47 3.14 -6.44
CA MET A 158 -17.63 2.48 -7.44
C MET A 158 -18.08 1.04 -7.69
N THR A 159 -17.84 0.56 -8.90
CA THR A 159 -18.06 -0.84 -9.26
C THR A 159 -17.06 -1.73 -8.52
N GLU A 160 -17.56 -2.84 -7.99
CA GLU A 160 -16.74 -3.89 -7.39
C GLU A 160 -15.87 -4.56 -8.46
N VAL A 161 -14.58 -4.76 -8.16
CA VAL A 161 -13.62 -5.40 -9.07
C VAL A 161 -13.49 -6.91 -8.85
N TYR A 162 -14.13 -7.44 -7.80
CA TYR A 162 -14.12 -8.85 -7.45
C TYR A 162 -15.53 -9.36 -7.17
N ASP A 163 -16.10 -10.16 -8.06
CA ASP A 163 -17.38 -10.82 -7.81
C ASP A 163 -17.14 -12.22 -7.19
N PRO A 164 -17.44 -12.43 -5.88
CA PRO A 164 -17.23 -13.71 -5.21
C PRO A 164 -18.07 -14.87 -5.77
N GLY A 165 -19.11 -14.57 -6.56
CA GLY A 165 -19.95 -15.57 -7.23
C GLY A 165 -19.33 -16.13 -8.51
N THR A 166 -18.32 -15.45 -9.07
CA THR A 166 -17.64 -15.90 -10.28
C THR A 166 -16.32 -16.59 -9.90
N LYS A 167 -16.21 -17.91 -10.16
CA LYS A 167 -14.94 -18.64 -10.08
C LYS A 167 -13.91 -18.17 -11.13
N THR A 168 -14.23 -17.15 -11.90
CA THR A 168 -13.38 -16.63 -12.96
C THR A 168 -12.50 -15.52 -12.41
N THR A 169 -11.21 -15.66 -12.73
CA THR A 169 -10.15 -14.66 -12.69
C THR A 169 -10.68 -13.22 -12.91
N PRO A 170 -10.16 -12.21 -12.19
CA PRO A 170 -10.69 -10.84 -12.23
C PRO A 170 -10.92 -10.34 -13.65
N LEU A 171 -12.08 -9.73 -13.90
CA LEU A 171 -12.51 -9.23 -15.21
C LEU A 171 -11.62 -8.10 -15.76
N ILE A 172 -10.66 -7.61 -14.98
CA ILE A 172 -9.67 -6.63 -15.39
C ILE A 172 -8.31 -7.02 -14.79
N HIS A 173 -7.61 -7.97 -15.43
CA HIS A 173 -6.14 -7.88 -15.45
C HIS A 173 -5.83 -6.59 -16.22
N ILE A 174 -5.69 -5.47 -15.50
CA ILE A 174 -4.93 -4.34 -16.05
C ILE A 174 -3.53 -4.91 -16.21
N LEU A 175 -3.20 -5.25 -17.45
CA LEU A 175 -1.95 -5.89 -17.85
C LEU A 175 -0.82 -5.30 -17.00
N GLU A 176 -0.12 -6.19 -16.29
CA GLU A 176 1.20 -5.93 -15.74
C GLU A 176 2.03 -5.44 -16.91
N GLU A 177 2.24 -4.12 -17.04
CA GLU A 177 3.46 -3.66 -17.68
C GLU A 177 4.53 -3.92 -16.65
N ASP A 178 5.32 -4.97 -16.88
CA ASP A 178 6.54 -5.20 -16.15
C ASP A 178 7.32 -3.88 -16.11
N PRO A 179 7.74 -3.40 -14.92
CA PRO A 179 8.65 -2.27 -14.89
C PRO A 179 9.87 -2.65 -15.74
N PRO A 180 10.37 -1.75 -16.60
CA PRO A 180 11.52 -2.05 -17.43
C PRO A 180 12.66 -2.56 -16.54
N ALA A 181 13.28 -3.66 -16.93
CA ALA A 181 14.29 -4.40 -16.16
C ALA A 181 15.56 -3.58 -15.80
N ASP A 182 15.63 -2.31 -16.19
CA ASP A 182 16.79 -1.43 -16.06
C ASP A 182 16.86 -0.67 -14.73
N ILE A 183 15.93 -0.90 -13.79
CA ILE A 183 15.81 -0.08 -12.56
C ILE A 183 16.51 -0.71 -11.33
N LEU A 184 17.21 -1.84 -11.47
CA LEU A 184 18.03 -2.41 -10.40
C LEU A 184 19.52 -2.00 -10.47
N GLY A 185 19.88 -1.05 -11.33
CA GLY A 185 21.28 -0.68 -11.61
C GLY A 185 21.76 0.70 -11.16
N GLU A 186 20.89 1.61 -10.73
CA GLU A 186 21.37 2.91 -10.19
C GLU A 186 21.67 2.77 -8.69
N GLU A 187 22.95 2.60 -8.39
CA GLU A 187 23.50 2.88 -7.06
C GLU A 187 23.04 4.28 -6.62
N LEU A 188 22.29 4.34 -5.51
CA LEU A 188 22.07 5.59 -4.78
C LEU A 188 23.43 6.28 -4.60
N PRO A 189 23.63 7.52 -5.08
CA PRO A 189 24.88 8.22 -4.87
C PRO A 189 25.11 8.35 -3.36
N LEU A 190 26.25 7.80 -2.93
CA LEU A 190 26.74 7.88 -1.56
C LEU A 190 27.06 9.36 -1.26
N GLU A 191 26.08 10.14 -0.83
CA GLU A 191 26.33 11.51 -0.37
C GLU A 191 27.16 11.47 0.92
N THR A 192 28.44 11.77 0.73
CA THR A 192 29.48 12.04 1.72
C THR A 192 28.95 12.92 2.86
N GLN A 193 28.76 12.36 4.05
CA GLN A 193 28.61 13.14 5.27
C GLN A 193 29.97 13.74 5.64
N ALA A 194 30.16 15.02 5.32
CA ALA A 194 31.27 15.80 5.83
C ALA A 194 31.01 16.20 7.29
N HIS A 195 31.87 15.70 8.18
CA HIS A 195 32.02 16.14 9.56
C HIS A 195 32.32 17.65 9.61
N ALA A 196 31.44 18.41 10.28
CA ALA A 196 31.77 19.75 10.75
C ALA A 196 32.23 19.64 12.21
N THR A 197 33.55 19.61 12.41
CA THR A 197 34.19 20.05 13.66
C THR A 197 34.53 21.52 13.52
N THR A 198 34.18 22.32 14.52
CA THR A 198 34.61 23.72 14.66
C THR A 198 34.63 24.07 16.15
N PRO A 199 35.36 25.12 16.53
CA PRO A 199 36.78 25.12 16.88
C PRO A 199 37.04 25.05 18.38
#